data_AF-A0A075JS64-F1
#
_entry.id   AF-A0A075JS64-F1
#
_cell.length_a   1.000
_cell.length_b   1.000
_cell.length_c   1.000
_cell.angle_alpha   90.00
_cell.angle_beta   90.00
_cell.angle_gamma   90.00
#
_symmetry.space_group_name_H-M   'P 1'
#
loop_
_entity.id
_entity.type
_entity.pdbx_description
1 polymer ?
#
loop_
_entity_poly.entity_id
_entity_poly.type
_entity_poly.pdbx_seq_one_letter_code
_entity_poly.pdbx_strand_id
1 'polypeptide(L)'
;MNLLILIFAHLLADYPLQGDFLAQQKGKNMIALITHAGIWTGVIATAAFLIGIDINLFDILFLFIVHAVADYMKAKPVGFYKKLNPLGAGLIIDQSIHLIQILVLLIYKGFI
;
A
#
# COMPACT_ATOMS: atom_id res chain seq x y z
N MET A 1 -4.17 1.25 19.70
CA MET A 1 -5.25 1.89 18.92
C MET A 1 -4.74 2.37 17.55
N ASN A 2 -3.63 3.11 17.50
CA ASN A 2 -3.03 3.63 16.26
C ASN A 2 -2.89 2.61 15.12
N LEU A 3 -2.32 1.43 15.42
CA LEU A 3 -2.18 0.35 14.44
C LEU A 3 -3.53 -0.08 13.84
N LEU A 4 -4.57 -0.25 14.66
CA LEU A 4 -5.90 -0.66 14.19
C LEU A 4 -6.54 0.39 13.30
N ILE A 5 -6.35 1.68 13.61
CA ILE A 5 -6.83 2.79 12.79
C ILE A 5 -6.16 2.77 11.41
N LEU A 6 -4.84 2.59 11.36
CA LEU A 6 -4.11 2.56 10.10
C LEU A 6 -4.37 1.27 9.30
N ILE A 7 -4.59 0.13 9.96
CA ILE A 7 -5.07 -1.09 9.29
C ILE A 7 -6.43 -0.81 8.65
N PHE A 8 -7.37 -0.19 9.37
CA PHE A 8 -8.68 0.13 8.81
C PHE A 8 -8.57 1.11 7.63
N ALA A 9 -7.73 2.14 7.73
CA ALA A 9 -7.44 3.06 6.63
C ALA A 9 -6.86 2.33 5.41
N HIS A 10 -5.96 1.36 5.61
CA HIS A 10 -5.46 0.50 4.53
C HIS A 10 -6.57 -0.33 3.89
N LEU A 11 -7.42 -0.98 4.68
CA LEU A 11 -8.55 -1.74 4.16
C LEU A 11 -9.47 -0.86 3.31
N LEU A 12 -9.77 0.36 3.74
CA LEU A 12 -10.60 1.30 2.98
C LEU A 12 -9.95 1.75 1.66
N ALA A 13 -8.63 1.94 1.65
CA ALA A 13 -7.94 2.53 0.51
C ALA A 13 -7.45 1.51 -0.51
N ASP A 14 -7.24 0.26 -0.10
CA ASP A 14 -6.72 -0.79 -0.99
C ASP A 14 -7.84 -1.76 -1.42
N TYR A 15 -8.54 -2.41 -0.49
CA TYR A 15 -9.47 -3.51 -0.83
C TYR A 15 -10.60 -3.12 -1.80
N PRO A 16 -11.35 -2.02 -1.61
CA PRO A 16 -12.36 -1.58 -2.58
C PRO A 16 -11.78 -1.30 -3.97
N LEU A 17 -10.49 -0.98 -4.04
CA LEU A 17 -9.75 -0.71 -5.26
C LEU A 17 -9.05 -1.96 -5.80
N GLN A 18 -9.08 -3.11 -5.13
CA GLN A 18 -8.42 -4.34 -5.61
C GLN A 18 -9.28 -5.23 -6.53
N GLY A 19 -10.43 -4.74 -7.02
CA GLY A 19 -11.26 -5.48 -7.97
C GLY A 19 -10.54 -5.82 -9.30
N ASP A 20 -11.05 -6.83 -10.02
CA ASP A 20 -10.42 -7.38 -11.24
C ASP A 20 -10.03 -6.32 -12.27
N PHE A 21 -10.87 -5.29 -12.44
CA PHE A 21 -10.57 -4.19 -13.34
C PHE A 21 -9.26 -3.49 -12.99
N LEU A 22 -9.11 -3.02 -11.75
CA LEU A 22 -7.92 -2.26 -11.38
C LEU A 22 -6.69 -3.17 -11.28
N ALA A 23 -6.86 -4.40 -10.80
CA ALA A 23 -5.79 -5.41 -10.77
C ALA A 23 -5.18 -5.64 -12.15
N GLN A 24 -6.00 -5.72 -13.21
CA GLN A 24 -5.52 -5.87 -14.58
C GLN A 24 -4.99 -4.57 -15.18
N GLN A 25 -5.57 -3.42 -14.83
CA GLN A 25 -5.15 -2.13 -15.38
C GLN A 25 -3.81 -1.65 -14.82
N LYS A 26 -3.50 -1.91 -13.55
CA LYS A 26 -2.23 -1.51 -12.92
C LYS A 26 -0.98 -2.05 -13.65
N GLY A 27 -1.08 -3.22 -14.28
CA GLY A 27 0.01 -3.80 -15.08
C GLY A 27 0.15 -3.21 -16.49
N LYS A 28 -0.88 -2.54 -17.01
CA LYS A 28 -0.97 -2.05 -18.39
C LYS A 28 -0.92 -0.53 -18.50
N ASN A 29 -1.42 0.17 -17.46
CA ASN A 29 -1.57 1.61 -17.43
C ASN A 29 -0.90 2.19 -16.18
N MET A 30 0.22 2.89 -16.38
CA MET A 30 0.99 3.49 -15.30
C MET A 30 0.23 4.58 -14.54
N ILE A 31 -0.70 5.27 -15.20
CA ILE A 31 -1.54 6.27 -14.52
C ILE A 31 -2.44 5.58 -13.51
N ALA A 32 -3.06 4.45 -13.88
CA ALA A 32 -3.91 3.69 -12.96
C ALA A 32 -3.13 3.20 -11.72
N LEU A 33 -1.90 2.71 -11.92
CA LEU A 33 -1.01 2.31 -10.82
C LEU A 33 -0.64 3.50 -9.91
N ILE A 34 -0.19 4.61 -10.49
CA ILE A 34 0.22 5.80 -9.74
C ILE A 34 -0.96 6.41 -8.98
N THR A 35 -2.13 6.49 -9.62
CA THR A 35 -3.35 7.01 -8.98
C THR A 35 -3.78 6.13 -7.82
N HIS A 36 -3.80 4.80 -8.00
CA HIS A 36 -4.11 3.88 -6.90
C HIS A 36 -3.12 4.01 -5.75
N ALA A 37 -1.81 4.02 -6.06
CA ALA A 37 -0.80 4.18 -5.04
C ALA A 37 -0.91 5.52 -4.30
N GLY A 38 -1.21 6.60 -5.04
CA GLY A 38 -1.40 7.93 -4.49
C GLY A 38 -2.63 8.03 -3.59
N ILE A 39 -3.76 7.40 -3.98
CA ILE A 39 -4.96 7.32 -3.13
C ILE A 39 -4.63 6.59 -1.83
N TRP A 40 -3.97 5.43 -1.92
CA TRP A 40 -3.59 4.66 -0.73
C TRP A 40 -2.66 5.46 0.19
N THR A 41 -1.58 6.04 -0.35
CA THR A 41 -0.66 6.88 0.42
C THR A 41 -1.38 8.06 1.05
N GLY A 42 -2.25 8.76 0.32
CA GLY A 42 -3.02 9.89 0.81
C GLY A 42 -3.94 9.52 1.97
N VAL A 43 -4.63 8.38 1.89
CA VAL A 43 -5.50 7.89 2.96
C VAL A 43 -4.69 7.53 4.21
N ILE A 44 -3.59 6.79 4.07
CA ILE A 44 -2.73 6.44 5.21
C ILE A 44 -2.12 7.69 5.84
N ALA A 45 -1.59 8.61 5.05
CA ALA A 45 -1.00 9.85 5.53
C ALA A 45 -2.03 10.73 6.26
N THR A 46 -3.24 10.86 5.70
CA THR A 46 -4.33 11.61 6.32
C THR A 46 -4.76 10.97 7.64
N ALA A 47 -4.95 9.65 7.67
CA ALA A 47 -5.30 8.93 8.89
C ALA A 47 -4.21 9.07 9.96
N ALA A 48 -2.93 8.94 9.58
CA ALA A 48 -1.79 9.12 10.46
C ALA A 48 -1.72 10.54 11.04
N PHE A 49 -1.91 11.55 10.20
CA PHE A 49 -1.97 12.96 10.64
C PHE A 49 -3.11 13.20 11.63
N LEU A 50 -4.30 12.67 11.35
CA LEU A 50 -5.47 12.82 12.24
C LEU A 50 -5.31 12.16 13.62
N ILE A 51 -4.45 11.14 13.73
CA ILE A 51 -4.10 10.52 15.03
C ILE A 51 -2.83 11.11 15.67
N GLY A 52 -2.33 12.23 15.15
CA GLY A 52 -1.24 13.01 15.74
C GLY A 52 0.16 12.63 15.29
N ILE A 53 0.31 11.79 14.25
CA ILE A 53 1.62 11.48 13.66
C ILE A 53 2.02 12.64 12.74
N ASP A 54 3.18 13.23 12.99
CA ASP A 54 3.75 14.22 12.07
C ASP A 54 4.24 13.53 10.78
N ILE A 55 3.65 13.90 9.65
CA ILE A 55 3.93 13.33 8.33
C ILE A 55 4.71 14.34 7.50
N ASN A 56 5.91 13.94 7.09
CA ASN A 56 6.78 14.73 6.23
C ASN A 56 6.92 14.09 4.84
N LEU A 57 7.66 14.76 3.96
CA LEU A 57 7.86 14.30 2.58
C LEU A 57 8.53 12.91 2.50
N PHE A 58 9.44 12.57 3.41
CA PHE A 58 10.07 11.25 3.41
C PHE A 58 9.07 10.13 3.73
N ASP A 59 8.13 10.38 4.65
CA ASP A 59 7.08 9.41 4.97
C ASP A 59 6.16 9.17 3.76
N ILE A 60 5.79 10.26 3.06
CA ILE A 60 4.99 10.19 1.83
C ILE A 60 5.72 9.40 0.74
N LEU A 61 7.00 9.71 0.50
CA LEU A 61 7.80 9.01 -0.51
C LEU A 61 7.97 7.53 -0.16
N PHE A 62 8.23 7.20 1.11
CA PHE A 62 8.33 5.82 1.57
C PHE A 62 7.03 5.05 1.34
N LEU A 63 5.90 5.59 1.80
CA LEU A 63 4.59 4.96 1.64
C LEU A 63 4.24 4.77 0.16
N PHE A 64 4.46 5.78 -0.67
CA PHE A 64 4.13 5.75 -2.08
C PHE A 64 5.02 4.81 -2.89
N ILE A 65 6.35 4.94 -2.77
CA ILE A 65 7.29 4.19 -3.61
C ILE A 65 7.21 2.70 -3.30
N VAL A 66 7.21 2.31 -2.01
CA VAL A 66 7.18 0.89 -1.65
C VAL A 66 5.86 0.25 -2.08
N HIS A 67 4.73 0.94 -1.90
CA HIS A 67 3.43 0.47 -2.37
C HIS A 67 3.40 0.32 -3.90
N ALA A 68 3.70 1.41 -4.63
CA ALA A 68 3.67 1.40 -6.09
C ALA A 68 4.58 0.33 -6.70
N VAL A 69 5.75 0.07 -6.10
CA VAL A 69 6.66 -1.00 -6.54
C VAL A 69 6.08 -2.38 -6.26
N ALA A 70 5.55 -2.63 -5.06
CA ALA A 70 4.95 -3.92 -4.73
C ALA A 70 3.79 -4.26 -5.68
N ASP A 71 2.90 -3.30 -5.90
CA ASP A 71 1.75 -3.43 -6.77
C ASP A 71 2.15 -3.60 -8.25
N TYR A 72 3.17 -2.86 -8.71
CA TYR A 72 3.74 -3.05 -10.04
C TYR A 72 4.31 -4.46 -10.22
N MET A 73 5.08 -4.91 -9.24
CA MET A 73 5.73 -6.22 -9.28
C MET A 73 4.71 -7.35 -9.32
N LYS A 74 3.63 -7.23 -8.54
CA LYS A 74 2.50 -8.16 -8.54
C LYS A 74 1.73 -8.13 -9.86
N ALA A 75 1.43 -6.93 -10.39
CA ALA A 75 0.59 -6.77 -11.58
C ALA A 75 1.30 -7.16 -12.89
N LYS A 76 2.64 -7.00 -12.98
CA LYS A 76 3.46 -7.46 -14.11
C LYS A 76 4.15 -8.82 -13.88
N PRO A 77 3.61 -9.63 -12.96
CA PRO A 77 4.32 -10.65 -12.17
C PRO A 77 5.84 -10.70 -12.41
N VAL A 78 6.60 -9.75 -11.87
CA VAL A 78 8.07 -9.71 -11.96
C VAL A 78 8.74 -10.06 -10.61
N GLY A 79 10.03 -10.39 -10.64
CA GLY A 79 10.76 -10.81 -9.44
C GLY A 79 10.19 -12.08 -8.84
N PHE A 80 9.96 -12.08 -7.53
CA PHE A 80 9.41 -13.22 -6.80
C PHE A 80 7.92 -13.49 -7.12
N TYR A 81 7.18 -12.50 -7.65
CA TYR A 81 5.78 -12.68 -8.08
C TYR A 81 5.63 -13.53 -9.36
N LYS A 82 6.70 -13.75 -10.13
CA LYS A 82 6.67 -14.55 -11.38
C LYS A 82 6.06 -15.94 -11.24
N LYS A 83 6.18 -16.55 -10.06
CA LYS A 83 5.79 -17.94 -9.79
C LYS A 83 4.63 -18.06 -8.81
N LEU A 84 3.95 -16.95 -8.50
CA LEU A 84 2.90 -16.90 -7.49
C LEU A 84 1.53 -16.73 -8.14
N ASN A 85 0.51 -17.36 -7.54
CA ASN A 85 -0.88 -17.04 -7.86
C ASN A 85 -1.17 -15.60 -7.38
N PRO A 86 -1.54 -14.66 -8.28
CA PRO A 86 -1.77 -13.26 -7.93
C PRO A 86 -2.87 -13.05 -6.89
N LEU A 87 -3.91 -13.89 -6.88
CA LEU A 87 -5.02 -13.83 -5.93
C LEU A 87 -4.82 -14.74 -4.71
N GLY A 88 -3.75 -15.54 -4.69
CA GLY A 88 -3.38 -16.42 -3.58
C GLY A 88 -2.17 -15.86 -2.83
N ALA A 89 -1.04 -16.58 -2.90
CA ALA A 89 0.20 -16.18 -2.24
C ALA A 89 0.70 -14.79 -2.66
N GLY A 90 0.47 -14.37 -3.91
CA GLY A 90 0.79 -13.03 -4.37
C GLY A 90 0.03 -11.96 -3.57
N LEU A 91 -1.28 -12.13 -3.42
CA LEU A 91 -2.10 -11.22 -2.62
C LEU A 91 -1.66 -11.19 -1.16
N ILE A 92 -1.35 -12.35 -0.55
CA ILE A 92 -0.89 -12.39 0.84
C ILE A 92 0.41 -11.62 1.03
N ILE A 93 1.40 -11.80 0.15
CA ILE A 93 2.68 -11.08 0.24
C ILE A 93 2.47 -9.59 0.04
N ASP A 94 1.65 -9.21 -0.93
CA ASP A 94 1.30 -7.83 -1.20
C ASP A 94 0.68 -7.15 0.03
N GLN A 95 -0.39 -7.73 0.59
CA GLN A 95 -1.03 -7.22 1.80
C GLN A 95 -0.05 -7.16 2.98
N SER A 96 0.86 -8.13 3.09
CA SER A 96 1.91 -8.12 4.11
C SER A 96 2.87 -6.96 3.95
N ILE A 97 3.26 -6.59 2.73
CA ILE A 97 4.13 -5.43 2.46
C ILE A 97 3.46 -4.14 2.95
N HIS A 98 2.16 -3.96 2.66
CA HIS A 98 1.42 -2.78 3.12
C HIS A 98 1.37 -2.68 4.65
N LEU A 99 1.09 -3.80 5.32
CA LEU A 99 1.07 -3.86 6.79
C LEU A 99 2.45 -3.61 7.39
N ILE A 100 3.51 -4.14 6.78
CA ILE A 100 4.89 -3.88 7.19
C ILE A 100 5.23 -2.39 7.02
N GLN A 101 4.81 -1.74 5.93
CA GLN A 101 5.00 -0.29 5.76
C GLN A 101 4.35 0.52 6.90
N ILE A 102 3.12 0.17 7.28
CA ILE A 102 2.41 0.82 8.39
C ILE A 102 3.17 0.60 9.71
N LEU A 103 3.62 -0.62 9.98
CA LEU A 103 4.40 -0.94 11.18
C LEU A 103 5.72 -0.18 11.21
N VAL A 104 6.45 -0.13 10.10
CA VAL A 104 7.70 0.62 9.97
C VAL A 104 7.47 2.11 10.24
N LEU A 105 6.42 2.70 9.66
CA LEU A 105 6.07 4.10 9.91
C LEU A 105 5.79 4.34 11.40
N LEU A 106 4.98 3.49 12.03
CA LEU A 106 4.63 3.63 13.44
C LEU A 106 5.83 3.49 14.38
N ILE A 107 6.71 2.51 14.12
CA ILE A 107 7.93 2.29 14.89
C ILE A 107 8.88 3.49 14.72
N TYR A 108 9.10 3.92 13.47
CA TYR A 108 9.97 5.05 13.16
C TYR A 108 9.50 6.36 13.83
N LYS A 109 8.18 6.55 13.94
CA LYS A 109 7.58 7.73 14.57
C LYS A 109 7.37 7.61 16.08
N GLY A 110 7.60 6.44 16.68
CA GLY A 110 7.43 6.20 18.13
C GLY A 110 5.97 6.08 18.59
N PHE A 111 5.09 5.55 17.74
CA PHE A 111 3.64 5.39 18.01
C PHE A 111 3.23 3.94 18.32
N ILE A 112 4.20 3.04 18.43
CA ILE A 112 4.12 1.66 18.96
C ILE A 112 5.19 1.50 20.03
#